data_AF-A0A2W6ZVQ5-F1
#
_entry.id   AF-A0A2W6ZVQ5-F1
#
_cell.length_a   1.000
_cell.length_b   1.000
_cell.length_c   1.000
_cell.angle_alpha   90.00
_cell.angle_beta   90.00
_cell.angle_gamma   90.00
#
_symmetry.space_group_name_H-M   'P 1'
#
loop_
_entity.id
_entity.type
_entity.pdbx_description
1 polymer ?
#
loop_
_entity_poly.entity_id
_entity_poly.type
_entity_poly.pdbx_seq_one_letter_code
_entity_poly.pdbx_strand_id
1 'polypeptide(L)'
;MVNKLNLDRNIKIDITKGVLIILVIIGHVLLGKLNANIARYIIYSFHMPIFLLVSGYLINIERLRRTSFSELIKKYILRLIIPWFIAILVYSIIEYRYSILQKSIFILYHPYYHLWYIPAFLGYVLIT
;
A
#
# COMPACT_ATOMS: atom_id res chain seq x y z
N MET A 1 30.15 19.13 22.53
CA MET A 1 29.57 19.21 21.17
C MET A 1 28.29 18.39 21.15
N VAL A 2 27.13 19.03 21.30
CA VAL A 2 25.83 18.35 21.27
C VAL A 2 25.41 18.19 19.81
N ASN A 3 25.19 16.94 19.40
CA ASN A 3 24.73 16.58 18.06
C ASN A 3 23.43 17.32 17.72
N LYS A 4 23.46 18.08 16.63
CA LYS A 4 22.32 18.73 16.00
C LYS A 4 21.45 17.62 15.37
N LEU A 5 20.59 16.99 16.16
CA LEU A 5 19.58 16.07 15.65
C LEU A 5 18.63 16.89 14.76
N ASN A 6 18.62 16.58 13.47
CA ASN A 6 17.75 17.15 12.45
C ASN A 6 16.28 17.11 12.92
N LEU A 7 15.77 18.24 13.40
CA LEU A 7 14.40 18.44 13.84
C LEU A 7 13.54 18.89 12.66
N ASP A 8 13.23 17.97 11.76
CA ASP A 8 12.13 18.14 10.79
C ASP A 8 11.26 16.87 10.71
N ARG A 9 11.16 16.13 11.82
CA ARG A 9 10.23 15.01 11.95
C ARG A 9 8.86 15.53 12.38
N ASN A 10 7.89 15.51 11.47
CA ASN A 10 6.53 15.91 11.79
C ASN A 10 5.79 14.80 12.55
N ILE A 11 5.74 14.93 13.87
CA ILE A 11 5.09 13.98 14.80
C ILE A 11 3.63 13.73 14.43
N LYS A 12 2.90 14.75 13.93
CA LYS A 12 1.49 14.60 13.54
C LYS A 12 1.32 13.57 12.44
N ILE A 13 2.23 13.57 11.46
CA ILE A 13 2.17 12.61 10.33
C ILE A 13 2.42 11.19 10.81
N ASP A 14 3.34 11.02 11.76
CA ASP A 14 3.66 9.68 12.26
C ASP A 14 2.55 9.10 13.13
N ILE A 15 1.86 9.95 13.92
CA ILE A 15 0.63 9.56 14.62
C ILE A 15 -0.45 9.17 13.60
N THR A 16 -0.67 9.98 12.56
CA THR A 16 -1.66 9.66 11.52
C THR A 16 -1.37 8.32 10.84
N LYS A 17 -0.11 8.02 10.50
CA LYS A 17 0.26 6.70 9.97
C LYS A 17 -0.06 5.58 10.95
N GLY A 18 0.28 5.75 12.23
CA GLY A 18 0.01 4.75 13.27
C GLY A 18 -1.49 4.45 13.37
N VAL A 19 -2.32 5.49 13.42
CA VAL A 19 -3.79 5.35 13.44
C VAL A 19 -4.29 4.63 12.19
N LEU A 20 -3.78 4.98 11.00
CA LEU A 20 -4.18 4.31 9.76
C LEU A 20 -3.79 2.83 9.73
N ILE A 21 -2.61 2.47 10.23
CA ILE A 21 -2.18 1.06 10.33
C ILE A 21 -3.12 0.29 11.26
N ILE A 22 -3.49 0.86 12.41
CA ILE A 22 -4.43 0.24 13.34
C ILE A 22 -5.79 0.03 12.67
N LEU A 23 -6.29 1.03 11.94
CA LEU A 23 -7.55 0.92 11.21
C LEU A 23 -7.53 -0.19 10.14
N VAL A 24 -6.40 -0.39 9.45
CA VAL A 24 -6.23 -1.51 8.50
C VAL A 24 -6.37 -2.84 9.22
N ILE A 25 -5.70 -3.01 10.38
CA ILE A 25 -5.77 -4.23 11.17
C ILE A 25 -7.22 -4.48 11.63
N ILE A 26 -7.89 -3.46 12.18
CA ILE A 26 -9.29 -3.57 12.62
C ILE A 26 -10.21 -3.94 11.44
N GLY A 27 -10.05 -3.31 10.28
CA GLY A 27 -10.83 -3.62 9.08
C GLY A 27 -10.69 -5.07 8.62
N HIS A 28 -9.51 -5.67 8.79
CA HIS A 28 -9.24 -7.07 8.44
C HIS A 28 -9.66 -8.08 9.53
N VAL A 29 -9.61 -7.70 10.80
CA VAL A 29 -10.02 -8.55 11.93
C VAL A 29 -11.54 -8.63 12.05
N LEU A 30 -12.27 -7.58 11.63
CA LEU A 30 -13.74 -7.59 11.62
C LEU A 30 -14.26 -8.62 10.61
N LEU A 31 -14.69 -9.77 11.13
CA LEU A 31 -15.32 -10.84 10.37
C LEU A 31 -16.74 -10.43 9.94
N GLY A 32 -17.14 -10.84 8.72
CA GLY A 32 -18.47 -10.57 8.15
C GLY A 32 -18.42 -9.95 6.76
N LYS A 33 -19.43 -10.23 5.91
CA LYS A 33 -19.54 -9.64 4.57
C LYS A 33 -19.66 -8.11 4.68
N LEU A 34 -19.11 -7.36 3.70
CA LEU A 34 -19.17 -5.88 3.69
C LEU A 34 -20.59 -5.35 3.93
N ASN A 35 -21.61 -6.02 3.39
CA ASN A 35 -23.01 -5.60 3.47
C ASN A 35 -23.65 -5.88 4.84
N ALA A 36 -23.04 -6.72 5.68
CA ALA A 36 -23.56 -7.08 7.00
C ALA A 36 -22.88 -6.29 8.13
N ASN A 37 -21.78 -5.59 7.86
CA ASN A 37 -20.99 -4.92 8.87
C ASN A 37 -20.68 -3.48 8.46
N ILE A 38 -21.54 -2.55 8.89
CA ILE A 38 -21.45 -1.11 8.62
C ILE A 38 -20.10 -0.54 9.08
N ALA A 39 -19.57 -1.00 10.22
CA ALA A 39 -18.27 -0.55 10.71
C ALA A 39 -17.14 -0.92 9.75
N ARG A 40 -17.18 -2.14 9.17
CA ARG A 40 -16.23 -2.56 8.13
C ARG A 40 -16.36 -1.67 6.89
N TYR A 41 -17.58 -1.45 6.39
CA TYR A 41 -17.80 -0.59 5.22
C TYR A 41 -17.22 0.81 5.41
N ILE A 42 -17.52 1.43 6.56
CA ILE A 42 -17.02 2.76 6.92
C ILE A 42 -15.49 2.75 6.92
N ILE A 43 -14.85 1.82 7.65
CA ILE A 43 -13.38 1.74 7.72
C ILE A 43 -12.78 1.63 6.31
N TYR A 44 -13.25 0.72 5.46
CA TYR A 44 -12.73 0.53 4.10
C TYR A 44 -12.89 1.73 3.18
N SER A 45 -13.94 2.53 3.37
CA SER A 45 -14.22 3.69 2.51
C SER A 45 -13.17 4.81 2.63
N PHE A 46 -12.54 5.00 3.80
CA PHE A 46 -11.65 6.14 4.03
C PHE A 46 -10.20 5.76 4.32
N HIS A 47 -9.91 4.62 4.94
CA HIS A 47 -8.52 4.32 5.33
C HIS A 47 -7.60 4.19 4.12
N MET A 48 -8.04 3.52 3.04
CA MET A 48 -7.23 3.34 1.83
C MET A 48 -7.00 4.66 1.07
N PRO A 49 -8.03 5.51 0.82
CA PRO A 49 -7.79 6.84 0.27
C PRO A 49 -6.85 7.69 1.12
N ILE A 50 -7.01 7.72 2.45
CA ILE A 50 -6.14 8.51 3.31
C ILE A 50 -4.71 7.94 3.31
N PHE A 51 -4.53 6.62 3.26
CA PHE A 51 -3.21 6.02 3.20
C PHE A 51 -2.47 6.40 1.90
N LEU A 52 -3.18 6.49 0.78
CA LEU A 52 -2.64 6.98 -0.48
C LEU A 52 -2.29 8.47 -0.42
N LEU A 53 -3.16 9.31 0.17
CA LEU A 53 -2.90 10.75 0.35
C LEU A 53 -1.68 11.02 1.24
N VAL A 54 -1.58 10.34 2.39
CA VAL A 54 -0.45 10.48 3.31
C VAL A 54 0.85 10.00 2.66
N SER A 55 0.79 8.90 1.91
CA SER A 55 1.96 8.40 1.17
C SER A 55 2.38 9.36 0.06
N GLY A 56 1.42 9.98 -0.63
CA GLY A 56 1.66 11.05 -1.62
C GLY A 56 2.30 12.29 -1.01
N TYR A 57 1.75 12.77 0.11
CA TYR A 57 2.25 13.94 0.84
C TYR A 57 3.72 13.77 1.29
N LEU A 58 4.13 12.54 1.60
CA LEU A 58 5.49 12.24 2.07
C LEU A 58 6.50 12.06 0.94
N ILE A 59 6.05 12.01 -0.31
CA ILE A 59 6.94 11.95 -1.46
C ILE A 59 7.57 13.33 -1.62
N ASN A 60 8.90 13.35 -1.62
CA ASN A 60 9.65 14.54 -2.01
C ASN A 60 9.61 14.66 -3.54
N ILE A 61 8.71 15.51 -4.05
CA ILE A 61 8.47 15.74 -5.48
C ILE A 61 9.74 16.25 -6.19
N GLU A 62 10.47 17.18 -5.58
CA GLU A 62 11.72 17.72 -6.15
C GLU A 62 12.77 16.63 -6.37
N ARG A 63 12.92 15.72 -5.40
CA ARG A 63 13.80 14.56 -5.53
C ARG A 63 13.27 13.57 -6.57
N LEU A 64 11.95 13.38 -6.64
CA LEU A 64 11.33 12.47 -7.59
C LEU A 64 11.60 12.93 -9.04
N ARG A 65 11.36 14.21 -9.34
CA ARG A 65 11.58 14.82 -10.66
C ARG A 65 13.03 14.80 -11.13
N ARG A 66 13.99 14.83 -10.18
CA ARG A 66 15.43 14.74 -10.48
C ARG A 66 15.93 13.31 -10.65
N THR A 67 15.14 12.32 -10.24
CA THR A 67 15.52 10.91 -10.35
C THR A 67 15.19 10.44 -11.76
N SER A 68 16.12 9.74 -12.42
CA SER A 68 15.83 9.17 -13.73
C SER A 68 14.76 8.07 -13.64
N PHE A 69 14.00 7.86 -14.71
CA PHE A 69 12.95 6.83 -14.76
C PHE A 69 13.47 5.43 -14.41
N SER A 70 14.67 5.09 -14.88
CA SER A 70 15.33 3.81 -14.60
C SER A 70 15.68 3.64 -13.12
N GLU A 71 16.22 4.67 -12.48
CA GLU A 71 16.53 4.65 -11.05
C GLU A 71 15.27 4.58 -10.18
N LEU A 72 14.21 5.27 -10.60
CA LEU A 72 12.91 5.25 -9.95
C LEU A 72 12.33 3.84 -10.00
N ILE A 73 12.26 3.22 -11.18
CA ILE A 73 11.82 1.83 -11.34
C ILE A 73 12.66 0.89 -10.48
N LYS A 74 13.99 0.96 -10.53
CA LYS A 74 14.87 0.08 -9.75
C LYS A 74 14.61 0.18 -8.24
N LYS A 75 14.41 1.40 -7.76
CA LYS A 75 14.08 1.68 -6.34
C LYS A 75 12.75 1.06 -5.94
N TYR A 76 11.72 1.20 -6.77
CA TYR A 76 10.38 0.72 -6.47
C TYR A 76 10.21 -0.79 -6.73
N ILE A 77 10.96 -1.37 -7.67
CA ILE A 77 10.99 -2.82 -7.90
C ILE A 77 11.41 -3.56 -6.63
N LEU A 78 12.59 -3.21 -6.10
CA LEU A 78 13.16 -3.93 -4.96
C LEU A 78 12.36 -3.70 -3.67
N ARG A 79 11.82 -2.48 -3.50
CA ARG A 79 11.16 -2.07 -2.26
C ARG A 79 9.67 -2.44 -2.21
N LEU A 80 8.99 -2.51 -3.35
CA LEU A 80 7.53 -2.66 -3.42
C LEU A 80 7.10 -3.81 -4.32
N ILE A 81 7.59 -3.88 -5.56
CA ILE A 81 7.09 -4.88 -6.53
C ILE A 81 7.50 -6.30 -6.14
N ILE A 82 8.75 -6.54 -5.73
CA ILE A 82 9.20 -7.88 -5.32
C ILE A 82 8.41 -8.38 -4.09
N PRO A 83 8.32 -7.63 -2.97
CA PRO A 83 7.51 -8.06 -1.83
C PRO A 83 6.04 -8.29 -2.18
N TRP A 84 5.46 -7.42 -3.02
CA TRP A 84 4.08 -7.54 -3.49
C TRP A 84 3.87 -8.80 -4.33
N PHE A 85 4.79 -9.09 -5.25
CA PHE A 85 4.72 -10.28 -6.09
C PHE A 85 4.83 -11.55 -5.25
N ILE A 86 5.75 -11.58 -4.27
CA ILE A 86 5.86 -12.69 -3.32
C ILE A 86 4.55 -12.86 -2.54
N ALA A 87 3.95 -11.77 -2.04
CA ALA A 87 2.68 -11.83 -1.32
C ALA A 87 1.54 -12.38 -2.19
N ILE A 88 1.45 -11.97 -3.45
CA ILE A 88 0.49 -12.53 -4.41
C ILE A 88 0.72 -14.02 -4.61
N LEU A 89 1.96 -14.45 -4.81
CA LEU A 89 2.27 -15.86 -5.01
C LEU A 89 1.88 -16.70 -3.80
N VAL A 90 2.28 -16.28 -2.60
CA VAL A 90 1.96 -16.98 -1.35
C VAL A 90 0.44 -17.07 -1.17
N TYR A 91 -0.28 -15.96 -1.35
CA TYR A 91 -1.73 -15.94 -1.20
C TYR A 91 -2.42 -16.83 -2.24
N SER A 92 -1.95 -16.80 -3.49
CA SER A 92 -2.50 -17.61 -4.57
C SER A 92 -2.28 -19.10 -4.35
N ILE A 93 -1.12 -19.50 -3.81
CA ILE A 93 -0.82 -20.90 -3.45
C ILE A 93 -1.76 -21.39 -2.34
N ILE A 94 -1.97 -20.57 -1.30
CA ILE A 94 -2.82 -20.91 -0.15
C ILE A 94 -4.27 -21.13 -0.59
N GLU A 95 -4.83 -20.23 -1.40
CA GLU A 95 -6.25 -20.26 -1.81
C GLU A 95 -6.52 -21.26 -2.94
N TYR A 96 -5.66 -21.33 -3.96
CA TYR A 96 -6.03 -21.97 -5.22
C TYR A 96 -5.30 -23.27 -5.56
N ARG A 97 -4.33 -23.71 -4.75
CA ARG A 97 -3.56 -24.98 -4.76
C ARG A 97 -3.24 -25.64 -6.12
N TYR A 98 -4.23 -25.92 -6.98
CA TYR A 98 -4.13 -26.59 -8.29
C TYR A 98 -4.61 -25.77 -9.52
N SER A 99 -5.25 -24.61 -9.35
CA SER A 99 -5.86 -23.84 -10.47
C SER A 99 -5.22 -22.48 -10.72
N ILE A 100 -3.92 -22.36 -10.40
CA ILE A 100 -3.15 -21.12 -10.51
C ILE A 100 -3.18 -20.55 -11.95
N LEU A 101 -2.95 -21.40 -12.96
CA LEU A 101 -2.74 -20.96 -14.35
C LEU A 101 -3.99 -20.34 -14.99
N GLN A 102 -5.19 -20.85 -14.69
CA GLN A 102 -6.44 -20.34 -15.27
C GLN A 102 -6.91 -19.03 -14.60
N LYS A 103 -6.53 -18.78 -13.35
CA LYS A 103 -6.97 -17.60 -12.57
C LYS A 103 -5.92 -16.50 -12.46
N SER A 104 -4.70 -16.69 -12.95
CA SER A 104 -3.63 -15.68 -12.92
C SER A 104 -4.05 -14.32 -13.47
N ILE A 105 -4.77 -14.29 -14.60
CA ILE A 105 -5.22 -13.05 -15.25
C ILE A 105 -6.24 -12.33 -14.35
N PHE A 106 -7.17 -13.08 -13.74
CA PHE A 106 -8.21 -12.53 -12.86
C PHE A 106 -7.63 -11.92 -11.57
N ILE A 107 -6.58 -12.53 -11.02
CA ILE A 107 -5.87 -12.04 -9.82
C ILE A 107 -5.15 -10.71 -10.10
N LEU A 108 -4.72 -10.48 -11.34
CA LEU A 108 -4.08 -9.22 -11.74
C LEU A 108 -5.10 -8.08 -11.85
N TYR A 109 -6.32 -8.36 -12.32
CA TYR A 109 -7.41 -7.39 -12.44
C TYR A 109 -8.13 -7.12 -11.11
N HIS A 110 -8.26 -8.13 -10.24
CA HIS A 110 -8.84 -8.01 -8.90
C HIS A 110 -7.86 -8.51 -7.83
N PRO A 111 -6.77 -7.77 -7.57
CA PRO A 111 -5.82 -8.14 -6.54
C PRO A 111 -6.50 -8.16 -5.17
N TYR A 112 -6.15 -9.16 -4.35
CA TYR A 112 -6.83 -9.41 -3.10
C TYR A 112 -6.71 -8.25 -2.12
N TYR A 113 -7.84 -7.87 -1.52
CA TYR A 113 -7.92 -7.08 -0.29
C TYR A 113 -7.13 -5.76 -0.30
N HIS A 114 -5.91 -5.75 0.23
CA HIS A 114 -5.06 -4.57 0.33
C HIS A 114 -3.96 -4.54 -0.75
N LEU A 115 -3.80 -5.61 -1.53
CA LEU A 115 -2.75 -5.71 -2.55
C LEU A 115 -2.98 -4.76 -3.73
N TRP A 116 -4.20 -4.23 -3.92
CA TRP A 116 -4.49 -3.19 -4.92
C TRP A 116 -3.79 -1.86 -4.61
N TYR A 117 -3.44 -1.62 -3.35
CA TYR A 117 -2.79 -0.39 -2.93
C TYR A 117 -1.45 -0.16 -3.66
N ILE A 118 -0.67 -1.23 -3.85
CA ILE A 118 0.67 -1.12 -4.44
C ILE A 118 0.62 -0.67 -5.91
N PRO A 119 -0.21 -1.28 -6.79
CA PRO A 119 -0.45 -0.76 -8.14
C PRO A 119 -0.96 0.69 -8.16
N ALA A 120 -1.92 1.05 -7.29
CA ALA A 120 -2.47 2.41 -7.25
C ALA A 120 -1.41 3.45 -6.84
N PHE A 121 -0.60 3.13 -5.83
CA PHE A 121 0.49 3.98 -5.37
C PHE A 121 1.60 4.12 -6.43
N LEU A 122 1.96 3.04 -7.13
CA LEU A 122 2.92 3.09 -8.22
C LEU A 122 2.41 3.95 -9.38
N GLY A 123 1.13 3.81 -9.76
CA GLY A 123 0.51 4.67 -10.77
C GLY A 123 0.59 6.16 -10.39
N TYR A 124 0.26 6.49 -9.14
CA TYR A 124 0.40 7.86 -8.63
C TYR A 124 1.84 8.40 -8.73
N VAL A 125 2.83 7.59 -8.33
CA VAL A 125 4.25 7.96 -8.40
C VAL A 125 4.73 8.14 -9.84
N LEU A 126 4.21 7.38 -10.80
CA LEU A 126 4.59 7.47 -12.20
C LEU A 126 3.96 8.68 -12.92
N ILE A 127 2.82 9.17 -12.44
CA ILE A 127 2.13 10.36 -12.97
C ILE A 127 2.73 11.66 -12.42
N THR A 128 3.33 11.62 -11.22
CA THR A 128 3.88 12.78 -10.49
C THR A 128 5.34 13.06 -10.88
#